data_AF-A0A6P6EDJ6-F1
#
_entry.id   AF-A0A6P6EDJ6-F1
#
_cell.length_a   1.000
_cell.length_b   1.000
_cell.length_c   1.000
_cell.angle_alpha   90.00
_cell.angle_beta   90.00
_cell.angle_gamma   90.00
#
_symmetry.space_group_name_H-M   'P 1'
#
loop_
_entity.id
_entity.type
_entity.pdbx_description
1 polymer ?
#
loop_
_entity_poly.entity_id
_entity_poly.type
_entity_poly.pdbx_seq_one_letter_code
_entity_poly.pdbx_strand_id
1 'polypeptide(L)'
;MAAVKTLNPKAEVARAQAALAVNISAARGLQDVLRTNLGPKGTMKMLVSGAGDIKLTKDGNVLLHEMQIQHPTASLIAKVATAQDDITGDGTTSNVLIIGELLKQADLYISEGLHPRIITEGFETAKEKALQFLEQVKVKFIEDRVKKIVELKKKVCGDSDRGFVVINQKGIDPFSLDALAKEGIVALRRAKRRNMERLTLACGGVALNSLDELTPDCLGHAGLVYEYTLGEEKFTFIEKCNNPRSVTLLIKGPNKHT
;
A
#
# COMPACT_ATOMS: atom_id res chain seq x y z
N MET A 1 0.35 51.49 -20.55
CA MET A 1 0.33 50.66 -19.32
C MET A 1 1.67 49.95 -19.21
N ALA A 2 2.43 50.19 -18.15
CA ALA A 2 3.69 49.50 -17.92
C ALA A 2 3.42 48.01 -17.73
N ALA A 3 4.06 47.16 -18.54
CA ALA A 3 4.02 45.72 -18.35
C ALA A 3 4.70 45.41 -17.00
N VAL A 4 3.90 45.06 -16.00
CA VAL A 4 4.38 44.65 -14.67
C VAL A 4 5.24 43.40 -14.86
N LYS A 5 6.56 43.56 -14.84
CA LYS A 5 7.55 42.47 -14.88
C LYS A 5 7.69 41.86 -13.48
N THR A 6 6.67 41.16 -13.01
CA THR A 6 6.72 40.38 -11.76
C THR A 6 7.31 38.99 -11.94
N LEU A 7 7.48 38.52 -13.18
CA LEU A 7 7.90 37.14 -13.47
C LEU A 7 9.07 37.11 -14.45
N ASN A 8 9.87 36.05 -14.32
CA ASN A 8 10.98 35.79 -15.22
C ASN A 8 10.50 35.44 -16.64
N PRO A 9 11.32 35.70 -17.68
CA PRO A 9 11.02 35.26 -19.04
C PRO A 9 10.80 33.74 -19.06
N LYS A 10 9.77 33.28 -19.81
CA LYS A 10 9.32 31.88 -19.91
C LYS A 10 8.62 31.30 -18.67
N ALA A 11 8.16 32.14 -17.74
CA ALA A 11 7.29 31.68 -16.66
C ALA A 11 5.84 31.52 -17.16
N GLU A 12 5.28 30.32 -17.02
CA GLU A 12 3.88 30.04 -17.30
C GLU A 12 3.00 30.40 -16.10
N VAL A 13 1.82 30.97 -16.34
CA VAL A 13 0.88 31.35 -15.29
C VAL A 13 -0.53 30.96 -15.69
N ALA A 14 -1.15 30.07 -14.92
CA ALA A 14 -2.59 29.88 -14.93
C ALA A 14 -3.22 30.76 -13.84
N ARG A 15 -4.30 31.47 -14.17
CA ARG A 15 -5.00 32.38 -13.22
C ARG A 15 -6.46 31.97 -13.05
N ALA A 16 -6.97 32.11 -11.82
CA ALA A 16 -8.38 31.97 -11.46
C ALA A 16 -9.02 30.70 -12.07
N GLN A 17 -10.09 30.85 -12.85
CA GLN A 17 -10.85 29.75 -13.44
C GLN A 17 -10.02 28.88 -14.39
N ALA A 18 -9.07 29.48 -15.12
CA ALA A 18 -8.20 28.71 -16.02
C ALA A 18 -7.32 27.72 -15.26
N ALA A 19 -6.84 28.10 -14.06
CA ALA A 19 -6.07 27.20 -13.21
C ALA A 19 -6.93 26.03 -12.70
N LEU A 20 -8.18 26.29 -12.31
CA LEU A 20 -9.11 25.26 -11.87
C LEU A 20 -9.43 24.28 -12.99
N ALA A 21 -9.76 24.77 -14.19
CA ALA A 21 -10.08 23.93 -15.34
C ALA A 21 -8.90 23.02 -15.74
N VAL A 22 -7.68 23.55 -15.78
CA VAL A 22 -6.46 22.77 -16.08
C VAL A 22 -6.20 21.71 -15.01
N ASN A 23 -6.40 22.03 -13.73
CA ASN A 23 -6.25 21.06 -12.64
C ASN A 23 -7.27 19.92 -12.70
N ILE A 24 -8.54 20.25 -12.93
CA ILE A 24 -9.63 19.28 -12.95
C ILE A 24 -9.51 18.37 -14.18
N SER A 25 -9.20 18.95 -15.35
CA SER A 25 -8.99 18.17 -16.58
C SER A 25 -7.81 17.18 -16.44
N ALA A 26 -6.72 17.58 -15.80
CA ALA A 26 -5.59 16.69 -15.55
C ALA A 26 -5.93 15.54 -14.59
N ALA A 27 -6.64 15.82 -13.50
CA ALA A 27 -7.11 14.80 -12.57
C ALA A 27 -8.05 13.80 -13.27
N ARG A 28 -8.99 14.31 -14.09
CA ARG A 28 -9.90 13.49 -14.89
C ARG A 28 -9.16 12.65 -15.94
N GLY A 29 -8.17 13.22 -16.61
CA GLY A 29 -7.35 12.48 -17.57
C GLY A 29 -6.64 11.30 -16.91
N LEU A 30 -6.03 11.51 -15.74
CA LEU A 30 -5.37 10.44 -14.98
C LEU A 30 -6.37 9.40 -14.47
N GLN A 31 -7.55 9.84 -14.02
CA GLN A 31 -8.65 8.97 -13.61
C GLN A 31 -9.07 8.04 -14.76
N ASP A 32 -9.32 8.57 -15.97
CA ASP A 32 -9.76 7.78 -17.12
C ASP A 32 -8.71 6.75 -17.55
N VAL A 33 -7.41 7.09 -17.44
CA VAL A 33 -6.31 6.15 -17.67
C VAL A 33 -6.36 5.01 -16.63
N LEU A 34 -6.49 5.31 -15.34
CA LEU A 34 -6.43 4.30 -14.30
C LEU A 34 -7.74 3.52 -14.08
N ARG A 35 -8.88 4.06 -14.53
CA ARG A 35 -10.20 3.41 -14.40
C ARG A 35 -10.23 2.01 -15.00
N THR A 36 -9.55 1.80 -16.12
CA THR A 36 -9.51 0.51 -16.82
C THR A 36 -8.80 -0.59 -16.02
N ASN A 37 -8.05 -0.23 -14.98
CA ASN A 37 -7.23 -1.16 -14.21
C ASN A 37 -7.91 -1.63 -12.94
N LEU A 38 -8.97 -0.93 -12.51
CA LEU A 38 -9.67 -1.23 -11.28
C LEU A 38 -10.43 -2.56 -11.36
N GLY A 39 -10.38 -3.32 -10.26
CA GLY A 39 -11.18 -4.54 -10.07
C GLY A 39 -10.57 -5.78 -10.71
N PRO A 40 -11.15 -6.98 -10.46
CA PRO A 40 -10.59 -8.25 -10.90
C PRO A 40 -10.57 -8.38 -12.43
N LYS A 41 -11.58 -7.83 -13.12
CA LYS A 41 -11.66 -7.75 -14.59
C LYS A 41 -10.91 -6.57 -15.20
N GLY A 42 -10.21 -5.78 -14.39
CA GLY A 42 -9.38 -4.67 -14.87
C GLY A 42 -8.26 -5.15 -15.78
N THR A 43 -7.98 -4.36 -16.81
CA THR A 43 -6.94 -4.62 -17.81
C THR A 43 -5.54 -4.29 -17.28
N MET A 44 -4.53 -5.00 -17.78
CA MET A 44 -3.13 -4.66 -17.53
C MET A 44 -2.66 -3.64 -18.56
N LYS A 45 -1.78 -2.73 -18.15
CA LYS A 45 -1.14 -1.79 -19.07
C LYS A 45 0.29 -2.23 -19.34
N MET A 46 0.67 -2.14 -20.61
CA MET A 46 2.04 -2.31 -21.06
C MET A 46 2.67 -0.92 -21.15
N LEU A 47 3.73 -0.68 -20.39
CA LEU A 47 4.57 0.50 -20.49
C LEU A 47 5.86 0.14 -21.22
N VAL A 48 6.31 1.03 -22.10
CA VAL A 48 7.57 0.89 -22.83
C VAL A 48 8.44 2.08 -22.48
N SER A 49 9.63 1.82 -21.91
CA SER A 49 10.60 2.85 -21.58
C SER A 49 11.29 3.37 -22.86
N GLY A 50 11.96 4.52 -22.77
CA GLY A 50 12.77 5.04 -23.88
C GLY A 50 13.92 4.11 -24.29
N ALA A 51 14.35 3.20 -23.41
CA ALA A 51 15.36 2.18 -23.69
C ALA A 51 14.76 0.90 -24.32
N GLY A 52 13.43 0.82 -24.45
CA GLY A 52 12.72 -0.34 -24.98
C GLY A 52 12.34 -1.38 -23.92
N ASP A 53 12.50 -1.08 -22.63
CA ASP A 53 12.07 -2.00 -21.56
C ASP A 53 10.55 -2.06 -21.51
N ILE A 54 10.03 -3.29 -21.57
CA ILE A 54 8.59 -3.54 -21.54
C ILE A 54 8.19 -3.96 -20.13
N LYS A 55 7.33 -3.16 -19.48
CA LYS A 55 6.77 -3.46 -18.17
C LYS A 55 5.27 -3.61 -18.26
N LEU A 56 4.79 -4.82 -17.97
CA LEU A 56 3.37 -5.15 -17.87
C LEU A 56 2.95 -5.10 -16.42
N THR A 57 1.99 -4.25 -16.08
CA THR A 57 1.47 -4.19 -14.70
C THR A 57 0.00 -3.79 -14.66
N LYS A 58 -0.67 -4.27 -13.61
CA LYS A 58 -2.01 -3.84 -13.22
C LYS A 58 -1.97 -2.83 -12.07
N ASP A 59 -0.88 -2.82 -11.31
CA ASP A 59 -0.75 -2.01 -10.11
C ASP A 59 -0.63 -0.52 -10.46
N GLY A 60 -1.51 0.28 -9.85
CA GLY A 60 -1.54 1.72 -10.03
C GLY A 60 -0.26 2.41 -9.57
N ASN A 61 0.38 1.95 -8.48
CA ASN A 61 1.59 2.59 -7.96
C ASN A 61 2.76 2.48 -8.96
N VAL A 62 2.96 1.28 -9.50
CA VAL A 62 3.99 1.02 -10.51
C VAL A 62 3.73 1.83 -11.77
N LEU A 63 2.47 1.93 -12.21
CA LEU A 63 2.14 2.73 -13.40
C LEU A 63 2.45 4.20 -13.22
N LEU A 64 2.08 4.76 -12.07
CA LEU A 64 2.28 6.19 -11.78
C LEU A 64 3.75 6.57 -11.63
N HIS A 65 4.62 5.66 -11.21
CA HIS A 65 6.07 5.88 -11.15
C HIS A 65 6.76 5.81 -12.52
N GLU A 66 6.31 4.90 -13.37
CA GLU A 66 6.95 4.63 -14.67
C GLU A 66 6.44 5.60 -15.75
N MET A 67 5.24 6.16 -15.56
CA MET A 67 4.70 7.18 -16.46
C MET A 67 5.44 8.51 -16.32
N GLN A 68 5.90 9.06 -17.44
CA GLN A 68 6.47 10.40 -17.51
C GLN A 68 5.36 11.47 -17.47
N ILE A 69 4.88 11.78 -16.28
CA ILE A 69 3.81 12.76 -16.08
C ILE A 69 4.38 14.18 -16.15
N GLN A 70 3.99 14.94 -17.16
CA GLN A 70 4.38 16.35 -17.31
C GLN A 70 3.47 17.32 -16.55
N HIS A 71 2.18 16.96 -16.40
CA HIS A 71 1.22 17.86 -15.80
C HIS A 71 1.43 17.99 -14.28
N PRO A 72 1.59 19.22 -13.71
CA PRO A 72 1.90 19.41 -12.29
C PRO A 72 0.89 18.75 -11.35
N THR A 73 -0.40 18.91 -11.63
CA THR A 73 -1.51 18.35 -10.84
C THR A 73 -1.52 16.82 -10.87
N ALA A 74 -1.27 16.21 -12.02
CA ALA A 74 -1.17 14.76 -12.13
C ALA A 74 0.06 14.22 -11.38
N SER A 75 1.17 14.97 -11.36
CA SER A 75 2.35 14.62 -10.56
C SER A 75 2.05 14.66 -9.05
N LEU A 76 1.28 15.64 -8.58
CA LEU A 76 0.81 15.68 -7.18
C LEU A 76 -0.10 14.49 -6.86
N ILE A 77 -1.05 14.16 -7.73
CA ILE A 77 -1.94 13.00 -7.54
C ILE A 77 -1.14 11.69 -7.52
N ALA A 78 -0.12 11.57 -8.38
CA ALA A 78 0.77 10.42 -8.37
C ALA A 78 1.51 10.26 -7.02
N LYS A 79 2.03 11.35 -6.46
CA LYS A 79 2.67 11.34 -5.13
C LYS A 79 1.70 10.95 -4.02
N VAL A 80 0.45 11.39 -4.09
CA VAL A 80 -0.59 10.99 -3.13
C VAL A 80 -0.88 9.48 -3.23
N ALA A 81 -0.94 8.94 -4.45
CA ALA A 81 -1.13 7.50 -4.65
C ALA A 81 0.05 6.68 -4.11
N THR A 82 1.29 7.16 -4.27
CA THR A 82 2.49 6.53 -3.69
C THR A 82 2.45 6.54 -2.16
N ALA A 83 2.16 7.69 -1.55
CA ALA A 83 2.04 7.79 -0.09
C ALA A 83 0.95 6.84 0.46
N GLN A 84 -0.13 6.64 -0.29
CA GLN A 84 -1.16 5.66 0.06
C GLN A 84 -0.63 4.22 0.00
N ASP A 85 0.16 3.88 -1.02
CA ASP A 85 0.77 2.55 -1.16
C ASP A 85 1.74 2.23 -0.02
N ASP A 86 2.52 3.22 0.42
CA ASP A 86 3.47 3.06 1.51
C ASP A 86 2.75 2.68 2.82
N ILE A 87 1.60 3.28 3.07
CA ILE A 87 0.79 3.02 4.27
C ILE A 87 -0.01 1.72 4.12
N THR A 88 -0.92 1.65 3.14
CA THR A 88 -1.88 0.54 3.02
C THR A 88 -1.41 -0.57 2.09
N GLY A 89 -0.67 -0.24 1.03
CA GLY A 89 -0.12 -1.22 0.07
C GLY A 89 -1.12 -1.77 -0.91
N ASP A 90 -2.29 -1.14 -0.97
CA ASP A 90 -3.38 -1.42 -1.88
C ASP A 90 -4.25 -0.16 -1.96
N GLY A 91 -5.17 -0.13 -2.92
CA GLY A 91 -6.14 0.96 -3.09
C GLY A 91 -5.57 2.20 -3.79
N THR A 92 -4.36 2.13 -4.35
CA THR A 92 -3.74 3.25 -5.10
C THR A 92 -4.62 3.70 -6.27
N THR A 93 -5.09 2.75 -7.08
CA THR A 93 -6.00 3.01 -8.21
C THR A 93 -7.32 3.65 -7.75
N SER A 94 -7.89 3.13 -6.66
CA SER A 94 -9.14 3.66 -6.09
C SER A 94 -8.98 5.09 -5.59
N ASN A 95 -7.85 5.40 -4.96
CA ASN A 95 -7.58 6.75 -4.45
C ASN A 95 -7.56 7.78 -5.58
N VAL A 96 -6.85 7.50 -6.67
CA VAL A 96 -6.81 8.39 -7.84
C VAL A 96 -8.19 8.55 -8.49
N LEU A 97 -8.97 7.46 -8.56
CA LEU A 97 -10.32 7.49 -9.09
C LEU A 97 -11.26 8.40 -8.28
N ILE A 98 -11.19 8.30 -6.95
CA ILE A 98 -12.00 9.12 -6.05
C ILE A 98 -11.62 10.60 -6.18
N ILE A 99 -10.33 10.93 -6.22
CA ILE A 99 -9.86 12.32 -6.39
C ILE A 99 -10.39 12.92 -7.70
N GLY A 100 -10.27 12.19 -8.81
CA GLY A 100 -10.75 12.65 -10.12
C GLY A 100 -12.26 12.90 -10.13
N GLU A 101 -13.05 11.98 -9.56
CA GLU A 101 -14.51 12.14 -9.54
C GLU A 101 -14.96 13.24 -8.58
N LEU A 102 -14.31 13.40 -7.42
CA LEU A 102 -14.58 14.51 -6.49
C LEU A 102 -14.36 15.87 -7.14
N LEU A 103 -13.24 16.03 -7.87
CA LEU A 103 -12.94 17.27 -8.58
C LEU A 103 -13.93 17.53 -9.72
N LYS A 104 -14.37 16.49 -10.42
CA LYS A 104 -15.41 16.60 -11.45
C LYS A 104 -16.76 17.03 -10.88
N GLN A 105 -17.17 16.52 -9.71
CA GLN A 105 -18.39 16.97 -9.04
C GLN A 105 -18.26 18.40 -8.52
N ALA A 106 -17.08 18.78 -8.00
CA ALA A 106 -16.81 20.15 -7.60
C ALA A 106 -16.89 21.13 -8.77
N ASP A 107 -16.41 20.74 -9.97
CA ASP A 107 -16.43 21.58 -11.17
C ASP A 107 -17.85 22.01 -11.56
N LEU A 108 -18.83 21.09 -11.44
CA LEU A 108 -20.24 21.39 -11.71
C LEU A 108 -20.72 22.56 -10.85
N TYR A 109 -20.49 22.49 -9.54
CA TYR A 109 -20.89 23.55 -8.61
C TYR A 109 -20.12 24.85 -8.81
N ILE A 110 -18.82 24.77 -9.13
CA ILE A 110 -18.03 25.96 -9.47
C ILE A 110 -18.58 26.62 -10.74
N SER A 111 -18.99 25.84 -11.73
CA SER A 111 -19.59 26.36 -12.97
C SER A 111 -20.95 27.04 -12.75
N GLU A 112 -21.69 26.63 -11.71
CA GLU A 112 -22.93 27.27 -11.26
C GLU A 112 -22.70 28.57 -10.45
N GLY A 113 -21.43 28.91 -10.17
CA GLY A 113 -21.03 30.14 -9.49
C GLY A 113 -20.75 29.98 -7.99
N LEU A 114 -20.72 28.75 -7.47
CA LEU A 114 -20.34 28.52 -6.08
C LEU A 114 -18.83 28.74 -5.87
N HIS A 115 -18.49 29.48 -4.81
CA HIS A 115 -17.10 29.72 -4.48
C HIS A 115 -16.42 28.42 -3.99
N PRO A 116 -15.22 28.04 -4.50
CA PRO A 116 -14.56 26.78 -4.16
C PRO A 116 -14.41 26.52 -2.65
N ARG A 117 -14.29 27.59 -1.84
CA ARG A 117 -14.20 27.50 -0.38
C ARG A 117 -15.41 26.77 0.25
N ILE A 118 -16.62 27.05 -0.23
CA ILE A 118 -17.84 26.44 0.30
C ILE A 118 -17.83 24.94 0.02
N ILE A 119 -17.36 24.54 -1.17
CA ILE A 119 -17.25 23.14 -1.58
C ILE A 119 -16.22 22.42 -0.71
N THR A 120 -15.08 23.06 -0.41
CA THR A 120 -14.06 22.45 0.48
C THR A 120 -14.59 22.22 1.90
N GLU A 121 -15.39 23.14 2.44
CA GLU A 121 -16.03 22.98 3.76
C GLU A 121 -17.08 21.86 3.74
N GLY A 122 -17.85 21.76 2.64
CA GLY A 122 -18.78 20.65 2.42
C GLY A 122 -18.07 19.29 2.37
N PHE A 123 -16.94 19.19 1.67
CA PHE A 123 -16.16 17.95 1.62
C PHE A 123 -15.55 17.57 2.97
N GLU A 124 -15.07 18.53 3.77
CA GLU A 124 -14.53 18.23 5.10
C GLU A 124 -15.63 17.68 6.03
N THR A 125 -16.82 18.31 6.01
CA THR A 125 -17.98 17.84 6.77
C THR A 125 -18.41 16.44 6.32
N ALA A 126 -18.45 16.18 5.01
CA ALA A 126 -18.80 14.88 4.45
C ALA A 126 -17.77 13.80 4.81
N LYS A 127 -16.48 14.14 4.83
CA LYS A 127 -15.40 13.23 5.24
C LYS A 127 -15.56 12.78 6.68
N GLU A 128 -15.82 13.69 7.62
CA GLU A 128 -16.06 13.33 9.03
C GLU A 128 -17.24 12.36 9.15
N LYS A 129 -18.34 12.65 8.45
CA LYS A 129 -19.53 11.78 8.49
C LYS A 129 -19.28 10.41 7.85
N ALA A 130 -18.54 10.37 6.74
CA ALA A 130 -18.16 9.13 6.08
C ALA A 130 -17.29 8.25 7.00
N LEU A 131 -16.34 8.85 7.73
CA LEU A 131 -15.52 8.11 8.71
C LEU A 131 -16.36 7.54 9.86
N GLN A 132 -17.31 8.32 10.39
CA GLN A 132 -18.25 7.82 11.41
C GLN A 132 -19.07 6.64 10.89
N PHE A 133 -19.54 6.71 9.64
CA PHE A 133 -20.32 5.64 9.03
C PHE A 133 -19.47 4.39 8.77
N LEU A 134 -18.23 4.54 8.29
CA LEU A 134 -17.30 3.43 8.10
C LEU A 134 -17.03 2.68 9.41
N GLU A 135 -16.95 3.40 10.53
CA GLU A 135 -16.78 2.80 11.86
C GLU A 135 -18.00 1.98 12.31
N GLN A 136 -19.20 2.33 11.86
CA GLN A 136 -20.44 1.58 12.13
C GLN A 136 -20.59 0.35 11.23
N VAL A 137 -20.13 0.44 9.99
CA VAL A 137 -20.29 -0.61 8.97
C VAL A 137 -19.16 -1.63 9.00
N LYS A 138 -18.04 -1.33 9.68
CA LYS A 138 -16.93 -2.28 9.77
C LYS A 138 -17.40 -3.61 10.38
N VAL A 139 -17.19 -4.69 9.64
CA VAL A 139 -17.40 -6.03 10.17
C VAL A 139 -16.21 -6.37 11.04
N LYS A 140 -16.44 -6.87 12.27
CA LYS A 140 -15.40 -7.33 13.21
C LYS A 140 -14.65 -8.60 12.76
N PHE A 141 -14.56 -8.82 11.45
CA PHE A 141 -13.90 -9.97 10.86
C PHE A 141 -12.39 -10.01 11.18
N ILE A 142 -11.75 -8.85 11.28
CA ILE A 142 -10.31 -8.77 11.58
C ILE A 142 -10.04 -9.08 13.08
N GLU A 143 -10.87 -8.57 13.99
CA GLU A 143 -10.74 -8.88 15.42
C GLU A 143 -10.88 -10.37 15.68
N ASP A 144 -11.83 -11.04 15.03
CA ASP A 144 -12.04 -12.47 15.20
C ASP A 144 -10.90 -13.30 14.60
N ARG A 145 -10.27 -12.83 13.52
CA ARG A 145 -9.06 -13.41 12.95
C ARG A 145 -7.85 -13.29 13.88
N VAL A 146 -7.65 -12.12 14.49
CA VAL A 146 -6.58 -11.92 15.48
C VAL A 146 -6.85 -12.78 16.71
N LYS A 147 -8.10 -12.82 17.22
CA LYS A 147 -8.48 -13.70 18.33
C LYS A 147 -8.17 -15.16 18.04
N LYS A 148 -8.49 -15.67 16.85
CA LYS A 148 -8.14 -17.04 16.43
C LYS A 148 -6.63 -17.30 16.48
N ILE A 149 -5.81 -16.34 16.02
CA ILE A 149 -4.34 -16.46 16.11
C ILE A 149 -3.89 -16.49 17.58
N VAL A 150 -4.46 -15.63 18.43
CA VAL A 150 -4.14 -15.58 19.86
C VAL A 150 -4.57 -16.86 20.58
N GLU A 151 -5.74 -17.41 20.25
CA GLU A 151 -6.20 -18.71 20.75
C GLU A 151 -5.27 -19.85 20.33
N LEU A 152 -4.80 -19.86 19.08
CA LEU A 152 -3.84 -20.84 18.60
C LEU A 152 -2.51 -20.72 19.36
N LYS A 153 -2.01 -19.51 19.56
CA LYS A 153 -0.81 -19.27 20.38
C LYS A 153 -0.99 -19.85 21.79
N LYS A 154 -2.13 -19.58 22.44
CA LYS A 154 -2.43 -20.11 23.77
C LYS A 154 -2.47 -21.65 23.80
N LYS A 155 -3.05 -22.28 22.77
CA LYS A 155 -3.09 -23.75 22.63
C LYS A 155 -1.70 -24.36 22.42
N VAL A 156 -0.84 -23.71 21.62
CA VAL A 156 0.48 -24.27 21.22
C VAL A 156 1.58 -23.96 22.22
N CYS A 157 1.57 -22.75 22.79
CA CYS A 157 2.64 -22.26 23.66
C CYS A 157 2.38 -22.48 25.15
N GLY A 158 1.13 -22.58 25.62
CA GLY A 158 0.83 -22.73 27.06
C GLY A 158 1.62 -21.73 27.93
N ASP A 159 2.16 -22.20 29.06
CA ASP A 159 3.07 -21.45 29.95
C ASP A 159 4.56 -21.54 29.54
N SER A 160 4.84 -22.04 28.34
CA SER A 160 6.21 -22.22 27.85
C SER A 160 6.78 -20.92 27.28
N ASP A 161 8.09 -20.70 27.42
CA ASP A 161 8.84 -19.61 26.77
C ASP A 161 9.07 -19.85 25.25
N ARG A 162 8.03 -20.30 24.55
CA ARG A 162 8.07 -20.53 23.09
C ARG A 162 7.63 -19.25 22.38
N GLY A 163 8.55 -18.66 21.62
CA GLY A 163 8.24 -17.54 20.74
C GLY A 163 7.29 -17.95 19.60
N PHE A 164 6.37 -17.06 19.22
CA PHE A 164 5.42 -17.29 18.13
C PHE A 164 5.55 -16.20 17.07
N VAL A 165 5.68 -16.59 15.81
CA VAL A 165 5.95 -15.67 14.69
C VAL A 165 4.91 -15.89 13.60
N VAL A 166 4.29 -14.80 13.14
CA VAL A 166 3.32 -14.79 12.05
C VAL A 166 3.92 -14.07 10.86
N ILE A 167 3.93 -14.72 9.69
CA ILE A 167 4.46 -14.14 8.45
C ILE A 167 3.32 -14.09 7.44
N ASN A 168 2.88 -12.87 7.11
CA ASN A 168 1.81 -12.65 6.14
C ASN A 168 2.37 -12.13 4.81
N GLN A 169 1.89 -12.69 3.70
CA GLN A 169 2.20 -12.19 2.37
C GLN A 169 1.65 -10.79 2.12
N LYS A 170 0.46 -10.50 2.68
CA LYS A 170 -0.19 -9.19 2.56
C LYS A 170 0.16 -8.26 3.72
N GLY A 171 -0.35 -7.03 3.67
CA GLY A 171 -0.32 -6.11 4.80
C GLY A 171 -1.04 -6.68 6.03
N ILE A 172 -0.63 -6.19 7.20
CA ILE A 172 -1.35 -6.35 8.46
C ILE A 172 -1.72 -4.94 8.90
N ASP A 173 -2.96 -4.73 9.33
CA ASP A 173 -3.42 -3.45 9.82
C ASP A 173 -2.72 -3.06 11.14
N PRO A 174 -2.50 -1.75 11.40
CA PRO A 174 -1.79 -1.29 12.59
C PRO A 174 -2.40 -1.79 13.92
N PHE A 175 -3.73 -1.84 14.00
CA PHE A 175 -4.42 -2.29 15.21
C PHE A 175 -4.16 -3.77 15.52
N SER A 176 -4.18 -4.63 14.49
CA SER A 176 -3.82 -6.04 14.62
C SER A 176 -2.36 -6.24 14.96
N LEU A 177 -1.45 -5.40 14.45
CA LEU A 177 -0.04 -5.44 14.85
C LEU A 177 0.12 -5.15 16.35
N ASP A 178 -0.55 -4.12 16.87
CA ASP A 178 -0.52 -3.79 18.29
C ASP A 178 -1.14 -4.91 19.14
N ALA A 179 -2.23 -5.51 18.68
CA ALA A 179 -2.88 -6.64 19.36
C ALA A 179 -1.99 -7.89 19.41
N LEU A 180 -1.31 -8.23 18.31
CA LEU A 180 -0.36 -9.34 18.26
C LEU A 180 0.88 -9.06 19.12
N ALA A 181 1.39 -7.83 19.10
CA ALA A 181 2.54 -7.42 19.91
C ALA A 181 2.25 -7.49 21.42
N LYS A 182 1.04 -7.12 21.86
CA LYS A 182 0.62 -7.28 23.27
C LYS A 182 0.66 -8.72 23.74
N GLU A 183 0.35 -9.65 22.85
CA GLU A 183 0.43 -11.08 23.10
C GLU A 183 1.83 -11.65 22.81
N GLY A 184 2.84 -10.81 22.57
CA GLY A 184 4.23 -11.25 22.32
C GLY A 184 4.41 -12.03 21.01
N ILE A 185 3.53 -11.82 20.02
CA ILE A 185 3.63 -12.45 18.70
C ILE A 185 4.38 -11.50 17.75
N VAL A 186 5.46 -11.97 17.15
CA VAL A 186 6.20 -11.21 16.13
C VAL A 186 5.47 -11.36 14.79
N ALA A 187 4.96 -10.25 14.24
CA ALA A 187 4.18 -10.26 13.01
C ALA A 187 4.92 -9.55 11.87
N LEU A 188 5.26 -10.29 10.81
CA LEU A 188 5.84 -9.75 9.58
C LEU A 188 4.74 -9.51 8.54
N ARG A 189 4.70 -8.28 8.02
CA ARG A 189 3.79 -7.86 6.95
C ARG A 189 4.50 -7.81 5.60
N ARG A 190 3.74 -8.00 4.52
CA ARG A 190 4.21 -7.86 3.13
C ARG A 190 5.38 -8.79 2.76
N ALA A 191 5.35 -10.05 3.20
CA ALA A 191 6.36 -11.03 2.80
C ALA A 191 6.27 -11.36 1.29
N LYS A 192 7.41 -11.39 0.60
CA LYS A 192 7.45 -11.81 -0.82
C LYS A 192 7.01 -13.26 -0.97
N ARG A 193 6.22 -13.57 -1.99
CA ARG A 193 5.75 -14.95 -2.29
C ARG A 193 6.89 -15.97 -2.35
N ARG A 194 8.02 -15.59 -2.97
CA ARG A 194 9.24 -16.43 -3.05
C ARG A 194 9.78 -16.82 -1.67
N ASN A 195 9.63 -15.97 -0.66
CA ASN A 195 10.07 -16.27 0.70
C ASN A 195 9.11 -17.22 1.40
N MET A 196 7.80 -17.10 1.16
CA MET A 196 6.81 -18.04 1.71
C MET A 196 7.07 -19.47 1.23
N GLU A 197 7.34 -19.65 -0.06
CA GLU A 197 7.69 -20.96 -0.65
C GLU A 197 9.00 -21.53 -0.06
N ARG A 198 9.98 -20.67 0.27
CA ARG A 198 11.21 -21.10 0.94
C ARG A 198 10.98 -21.46 2.41
N LEU A 199 10.13 -20.71 3.09
CA LEU A 199 9.82 -20.92 4.52
C LEU A 199 9.08 -22.23 4.76
N THR A 200 8.13 -22.59 3.90
CA THR A 200 7.43 -23.88 4.00
C THR A 200 8.41 -25.04 3.82
N LEU A 201 9.32 -24.96 2.86
CA LEU A 201 10.36 -25.99 2.62
C LEU A 201 11.43 -26.05 3.71
N ALA A 202 11.77 -24.92 4.34
CA ALA A 202 12.80 -24.84 5.37
C ALA A 202 12.29 -25.25 6.76
N CYS A 203 11.16 -24.65 7.19
CA CYS A 203 10.60 -24.85 8.53
C CYS A 203 9.66 -26.05 8.59
N GLY A 204 9.20 -26.57 7.44
CA GLY A 204 8.25 -27.68 7.36
C GLY A 204 6.79 -27.30 7.59
N GLY A 205 6.46 -26.01 7.60
CA GLY A 205 5.10 -25.52 7.77
C GLY A 205 4.28 -25.54 6.47
N VAL A 206 2.96 -25.50 6.60
CA VAL A 206 2.02 -25.42 5.47
C VAL A 206 1.58 -23.97 5.29
N ALA A 207 1.67 -23.46 4.06
CA ALA A 207 1.14 -22.13 3.73
C ALA A 207 -0.39 -22.19 3.64
N LEU A 208 -1.07 -21.52 4.57
CA LEU A 208 -2.53 -21.43 4.62
C LEU A 208 -3.04 -20.17 3.93
N ASN A 209 -4.16 -20.29 3.21
CA ASN A 209 -4.84 -19.17 2.56
C ASN A 209 -5.88 -18.50 3.47
N SER A 210 -6.58 -19.31 4.28
CA SER A 210 -7.54 -18.83 5.28
C SER A 210 -7.03 -19.11 6.69
N LEU A 211 -7.41 -18.27 7.65
CA LEU A 211 -7.12 -18.51 9.07
C LEU A 211 -8.08 -19.53 9.69
N ASP A 212 -9.16 -19.90 9.00
CA ASP A 212 -10.12 -20.88 9.53
C ASP A 212 -9.56 -22.31 9.51
N GLU A 213 -8.56 -22.56 8.66
CA GLU A 213 -7.88 -23.85 8.51
C GLU A 213 -6.65 -23.96 9.43
N LEU A 214 -6.46 -23.03 10.36
CA LEU A 214 -5.33 -23.05 11.28
C LEU A 214 -5.42 -24.21 12.27
N THR A 215 -4.60 -25.24 12.05
CA THR A 215 -4.34 -26.30 13.01
C THR A 215 -2.90 -26.24 13.51
N PRO A 216 -2.60 -26.78 14.71
CA PRO A 216 -1.23 -26.88 15.23
C PRO A 216 -0.27 -27.61 14.28
N ASP A 217 -0.80 -28.55 13.48
CA ASP A 217 -0.02 -29.38 12.55
C ASP A 217 0.51 -28.60 11.35
N CYS A 218 -0.09 -27.45 11.02
CA CYS A 218 0.35 -26.60 9.91
C CYS A 218 1.55 -25.73 10.26
N LEU A 219 1.94 -25.64 11.54
CA LEU A 219 3.01 -24.75 11.99
C LEU A 219 4.40 -25.29 11.65
N GLY A 220 5.26 -24.40 11.14
CA GLY A 220 6.69 -24.72 10.93
C GLY A 220 7.50 -24.55 12.22
N HIS A 221 8.61 -25.28 12.33
CA HIS A 221 9.52 -25.18 13.47
C HIS A 221 10.81 -24.44 13.08
N ALA A 222 11.15 -23.42 13.87
CA ALA A 222 12.40 -22.66 13.77
C ALA A 222 13.06 -22.59 15.15
N GLY A 223 14.35 -22.87 15.23
CA GLY A 223 15.08 -22.87 16.49
C GLY A 223 15.55 -21.50 16.95
N LEU A 224 15.79 -20.56 16.03
CA LEU A 224 16.19 -19.20 16.37
C LEU A 224 15.55 -18.20 15.39
N VAL A 225 14.80 -17.24 15.93
CA VAL A 225 14.25 -16.12 15.16
C VAL A 225 14.64 -14.82 15.83
N TYR A 226 15.33 -13.95 15.10
CA TYR A 226 15.78 -12.66 15.63
C TYR A 226 15.78 -11.59 14.54
N GLU A 227 15.61 -10.34 14.96
CA GLU A 227 15.73 -9.18 14.09
C GLU A 227 17.15 -8.61 14.21
N TYR A 228 17.80 -8.39 13.07
CA TYR A 228 19.12 -7.78 13.00
C TYR A 228 19.09 -6.63 11.99
N THR A 229 19.62 -5.47 12.41
CA THR A 229 19.62 -4.27 11.57
C THR A 229 20.93 -4.22 10.77
N LEU A 230 20.80 -4.17 9.44
CA LEU A 230 21.93 -4.07 8.50
C LEU A 230 21.86 -2.72 7.79
N GLY A 231 22.71 -1.79 8.21
CA GLY A 231 22.63 -0.40 7.75
C GLY A 231 21.35 0.26 8.27
N GLU A 232 20.51 0.74 7.36
CA GLU A 232 19.21 1.36 7.68
C GLU A 232 18.03 0.37 7.63
N GLU A 233 18.26 -0.84 7.11
CA GLU A 233 17.20 -1.84 6.91
C GLU A 233 17.21 -2.91 8.01
N LYS A 234 16.01 -3.27 8.47
CA LYS A 234 15.80 -4.35 9.44
C LYS A 234 15.54 -5.66 8.73
N PHE A 235 16.30 -6.69 9.08
CA PHE A 235 16.16 -8.04 8.55
C PHE A 235 15.76 -8.99 9.67
N THR A 236 14.79 -9.87 9.39
CA THR A 236 14.43 -10.97 10.29
C THR A 236 15.10 -12.25 9.83
N PHE A 237 15.96 -12.80 10.68
CA PHE A 237 16.67 -14.05 10.44
C PHE A 237 15.88 -15.19 11.09
N ILE A 238 15.64 -16.24 10.31
CA ILE A 238 14.97 -17.47 10.74
C ILE A 238 15.97 -18.60 10.50
N GLU A 239 16.57 -19.06 11.58
CA GLU A 239 17.66 -20.02 11.58
C GLU A 239 17.30 -21.26 12.41
N LYS A 240 18.15 -22.30 12.30
CA LYS A 240 17.94 -23.61 12.95
C LYS A 240 16.57 -24.20 12.60
N CYS A 241 16.20 -24.13 11.33
CA CYS A 241 14.99 -24.76 10.81
C CYS A 241 15.12 -26.29 10.80
N ASN A 242 14.00 -27.01 10.78
CA ASN A 242 13.99 -28.48 10.80
C ASN A 242 14.74 -29.10 9.61
N ASN A 243 14.70 -28.46 8.44
CA ASN A 243 15.42 -28.90 7.25
C ASN A 243 16.72 -28.10 7.04
N PRO A 244 17.91 -28.68 7.33
CA PRO A 244 19.19 -27.98 7.20
C PRO A 244 19.65 -27.79 5.73
N ARG A 245 18.90 -28.28 4.73
CA ARG A 245 19.25 -28.15 3.30
C ARG A 245 18.91 -26.79 2.70
N SER A 246 18.11 -25.97 3.38
CA SER A 246 17.74 -24.64 2.91
C SER A 246 18.70 -23.61 3.51
N VAL A 247 19.59 -23.07 2.68
CA VAL A 247 20.58 -22.07 3.09
C VAL A 247 20.32 -20.72 2.42
N THR A 248 20.58 -19.63 3.14
CA THR A 248 20.53 -18.28 2.58
C THR A 248 21.93 -17.67 2.64
N LEU A 249 22.49 -17.34 1.49
CA LEU A 249 23.76 -16.61 1.40
C LEU A 249 23.47 -15.12 1.45
N LEU A 250 23.78 -14.50 2.59
CA LEU A 250 23.72 -13.05 2.73
C LEU A 250 25.04 -12.45 2.24
N ILE A 251 24.99 -11.75 1.11
CA ILE A 251 26.14 -11.02 0.57
C ILE A 251 26.05 -9.57 1.03
N LYS A 252 27.10 -9.09 1.69
CA LYS A 252 27.24 -7.67 2.04
C LYS A 252 28.26 -7.05 1.10
N GLY A 253 27.84 -6.05 0.35
CA GLY A 253 28.68 -5.25 -0.53
C GLY A 253 28.54 -3.77 -0.18
N PRO A 254 29.58 -2.94 -0.39
CA PRO A 254 29.50 -1.50 -0.15
C PRO A 254 28.59 -0.78 -1.17
N ASN A 255 28.48 -1.31 -2.40
CA ASN A 255 27.69 -0.72 -3.48
C ASN A 255 26.80 -1.77 -4.15
N LYS A 256 25.69 -1.35 -4.76
CA LYS A 256 24.73 -2.24 -5.46
C LYS A 256 25.30 -2.96 -6.69
N HIS A 257 26.46 -2.53 -7.18
CA HIS A 257 27.06 -2.97 -8.46
C HIS A 257 28.47 -3.57 -8.33
N THR A 258 28.92 -3.88 -7.11
CA THR A 258 30.24 -4.51 -6.84
C THR A 258 30.03 -5.73 -5.98
#